data_AF-A0A1G7TLY7-F1
#
_entry.id   AF-A0A1G7TLY7-F1
#
_cell.length_a   1.000
_cell.length_b   1.000
_cell.length_c   1.000
_cell.angle_alpha   90.00
_cell.angle_beta   90.00
_cell.angle_gamma   90.00
#
_symmetry.space_group_name_H-M   'P 1'
#
loop_
_entity.id
_entity.type
_entity.pdbx_description
1 polymer ?
#
loop_
_entity_poly.entity_id
_entity_poly.type
_entity_poly.pdbx_seq_one_letter_code
_entity_poly.pdbx_strand_id
1 'polypeptide(L)'
;MKTEDFYKLYIPALEEAFRNDSVNYGFYVRPPEDYLNNDIADLIAKYLENNEDDFTEKVGYYFDAKSHNFPTIKGVSIDAYKENLIDEMLKIKKKYF
;
A
#
# COMPACT_ATOMS: atom_id res chain seq x y z
N MET A 1 -6.46 -1.93 17.40
CA MET A 1 -7.06 -2.67 16.28
C MET A 1 -6.35 -4.02 16.17
N LYS A 2 -7.03 -5.10 15.77
CA LYS A 2 -6.36 -6.39 15.48
C LYS A 2 -5.82 -6.37 14.05
N THR A 3 -4.78 -7.15 13.78
CA THR A 3 -4.18 -7.27 12.43
C THR A 3 -5.19 -7.67 11.35
N GLU A 4 -6.14 -8.56 11.68
CA GLU A 4 -7.21 -8.95 10.75
C GLU A 4 -8.12 -7.77 10.39
N ASP A 5 -8.56 -7.01 11.40
CA ASP A 5 -9.41 -5.82 11.19
C ASP A 5 -8.69 -4.75 10.37
N PHE A 6 -7.39 -4.57 10.63
CA PHE A 6 -6.52 -3.70 9.85
C PHE A 6 -6.50 -4.11 8.38
N TYR A 7 -6.19 -5.38 8.07
CA TYR A 7 -6.08 -5.83 6.69
C TYR A 7 -7.43 -5.84 5.96
N LYS A 8 -8.55 -6.00 6.67
CA LYS A 8 -9.89 -5.84 6.09
C LYS A 8 -10.19 -4.42 5.62
N LEU A 9 -9.55 -3.41 6.21
CA LEU A 9 -9.66 -2.01 5.80
C LEU A 9 -8.57 -1.62 4.80
N TYR A 10 -7.34 -2.03 5.07
CA TYR A 10 -6.15 -1.62 4.32
C TYR A 10 -6.10 -2.24 2.92
N ILE A 11 -6.42 -3.53 2.78
CA ILE A 11 -6.31 -4.22 1.49
C ILE A 11 -7.26 -3.64 0.43
N PRO A 12 -8.56 -3.40 0.69
CA PRO A 12 -9.43 -2.76 -0.29
C PRO A 12 -8.93 -1.37 -0.73
N ALA A 13 -8.35 -0.60 0.20
CA ALA A 13 -7.78 0.71 -0.09
C ALA A 13 -6.52 0.61 -0.96
N LEU A 14 -5.65 -0.37 -0.67
CA LEU A 14 -4.47 -0.67 -1.49
C LEU A 14 -4.85 -1.11 -2.91
N GLU A 15 -5.89 -1.93 -3.05
CA GLU A 15 -6.41 -2.30 -4.38
C GLU A 15 -6.90 -1.09 -5.17
N GLU A 16 -7.57 -0.15 -4.52
CA GLU A 16 -8.00 1.10 -5.15
C GLU A 16 -6.80 1.97 -5.54
N ALA A 17 -5.78 2.07 -4.69
CA ALA A 17 -4.55 2.77 -5.01
C ALA A 17 -3.86 2.17 -6.25
N PHE A 18 -3.73 0.83 -6.33
CA PHE A 18 -3.17 0.15 -7.50
C PHE A 18 -3.99 0.27 -8.77
N ARG A 19 -5.32 0.44 -8.67
CA ARG A 19 -6.17 0.70 -9.85
C ARG A 19 -5.95 2.09 -10.44
N ASN A 20 -5.50 3.04 -9.63
CA ASN A 20 -5.37 4.45 -9.99
C ASN A 20 -3.91 4.92 -10.18
N ASP A 21 -2.92 4.11 -9.81
CA ASP A 21 -1.49 4.45 -9.87
C ASP A 21 -0.91 4.54 -11.30
N SER A 22 -1.65 4.10 -12.31
CA SER A 22 -1.32 4.26 -13.73
C SER A 22 -1.77 5.60 -14.32
N VAL A 23 -2.53 6.39 -13.55
CA VAL A 23 -3.02 7.72 -13.93
C VAL A 23 -2.38 8.80 -13.05
N ASN A 24 -2.10 8.44 -11.79
CA ASN A 24 -1.50 9.32 -10.80
C ASN A 24 0.04 9.20 -10.83
N TYR A 25 0.71 10.26 -11.27
CA TYR A 25 2.18 10.32 -11.37
C TYR A 25 2.76 11.44 -10.52
N GLY A 26 4.00 11.26 -10.07
CA GLY A 26 4.70 12.25 -9.27
C GLY A 26 3.91 12.65 -8.01
N PHE A 27 3.74 13.96 -7.81
CA PHE A 27 3.00 14.53 -6.68
C PHE A 27 1.52 14.08 -6.59
N TYR A 28 0.94 13.55 -7.66
CA TYR A 28 -0.45 13.09 -7.66
C TYR A 28 -0.62 11.63 -7.21
N VAL A 29 0.48 10.92 -6.96
CA VAL A 29 0.45 9.55 -6.44
C VAL A 29 -0.31 9.53 -5.11
N ARG A 30 -1.30 8.64 -5.03
CA ARG A 30 -2.16 8.48 -3.86
C ARG A 30 -1.87 7.13 -3.20
N PRO A 31 -1.35 7.09 -1.98
CA PRO A 31 -1.16 5.86 -1.23
C PRO A 31 -2.52 5.31 -0.74
N PRO A 32 -2.57 4.11 -0.14
CA PRO A 32 -3.82 3.49 0.30
C PRO A 32 -4.65 4.38 1.23
N GLU A 33 -4.00 5.15 2.09
CA GLU A 33 -4.65 6.02 3.08
C GLU A 33 -5.54 7.10 2.43
N ASP A 34 -5.22 7.56 1.21
CA ASP A 34 -5.99 8.56 0.46
C ASP A 34 -7.35 8.03 -0.04
N TYR A 35 -7.56 6.72 -0.02
CA TYR A 35 -8.79 6.06 -0.45
C TYR A 35 -9.71 5.68 0.71
N LEU A 36 -9.33 6.07 1.93
CA LEU A 36 -10.10 5.90 3.15
C LEU A 36 -10.78 7.22 3.54
N ASN A 37 -11.84 7.15 4.33
CA ASN A 37 -12.33 8.37 5.00
C ASN A 37 -11.32 8.80 6.08
N ASN A 38 -11.32 10.08 6.44
CA ASN A 38 -10.31 10.65 7.35
C ASN A 38 -10.21 9.92 8.69
N ASP A 39 -11.35 9.54 9.29
CA ASP A 39 -11.37 8.84 10.59
C ASP A 39 -10.70 7.46 10.51
N ILE A 40 -10.92 6.73 9.40
CA ILE A 40 -10.29 5.43 9.16
C ILE A 40 -8.82 5.61 8.77
N ALA A 41 -8.48 6.60 7.95
CA ALA A 41 -7.10 6.89 7.57
C ALA A 41 -6.24 7.19 8.82
N ASP A 42 -6.74 8.03 9.74
CA ASP A 42 -6.07 8.32 11.01
C ASP A 42 -5.91 7.08 11.89
N LEU A 43 -6.91 6.19 11.89
CA LEU A 43 -6.86 4.93 12.65
C LEU A 43 -5.81 3.97 12.07
N ILE A 44 -5.73 3.88 10.75
CA ILE A 44 -4.75 3.08 10.01
C ILE A 44 -3.33 3.61 10.26
N ALA A 45 -3.13 4.92 10.13
CA ALA A 45 -1.83 5.56 10.38
C ALA A 45 -1.33 5.27 11.80
N LYS A 46 -2.16 5.46 12.83
CA LYS A 46 -1.81 5.15 14.23
C LYS A 46 -1.51 3.67 14.45
N TYR A 47 -2.16 2.78 13.71
CA TYR A 47 -1.86 1.36 13.78
C TYR A 47 -0.48 1.04 13.21
N LEU A 48 -0.18 1.59 12.02
CA LEU A 48 1.09 1.40 11.34
C LEU A 48 2.29 1.90 12.16
N GLU A 49 2.15 3.03 12.87
CA GLU A 49 3.22 3.57 13.75
C GLU A 49 3.86 2.54 14.70
N ASN A 50 3.09 1.53 15.15
CA ASN A 50 3.57 0.53 16.10
C ASN A 50 3.47 -0.91 15.59
N ASN A 51 2.87 -1.14 14.42
CA ASN A 51 2.55 -2.48 13.91
C ASN A 51 2.90 -2.62 12.41
N GLU A 52 3.72 -1.72 11.87
CA GLU A 52 4.28 -1.88 10.53
C GLU A 52 4.99 -3.24 10.42
N ASP A 53 4.65 -3.98 9.37
CA ASP A 53 5.31 -5.21 8.99
C ASP A 53 6.00 -5.06 7.62
N ASP A 54 6.75 -6.09 7.24
CA ASP A 54 7.51 -6.14 5.98
C ASP A 54 6.64 -5.84 4.75
N PHE A 55 5.37 -6.25 4.75
CA PHE A 55 4.48 -5.98 3.62
C PHE A 55 4.09 -4.50 3.58
N THR A 56 3.65 -3.93 4.70
CA THR A 56 3.26 -2.52 4.76
C THR A 56 4.45 -1.58 4.52
N GLU A 57 5.65 -1.93 4.98
CA GLU A 57 6.87 -1.18 4.71
C GLU A 57 7.19 -1.19 3.20
N LYS A 58 7.08 -2.35 2.54
CA LYS A 58 7.29 -2.45 1.09
C LYS A 58 6.25 -1.64 0.31
N VAL A 59 5.00 -1.60 0.75
CA VAL A 59 3.97 -0.75 0.16
C VAL A 59 4.38 0.72 0.26
N GLY A 60 4.86 1.16 1.42
CA GLY A 60 5.43 2.50 1.61
C GLY A 60 6.54 2.82 0.61
N TYR A 61 7.52 1.93 0.46
CA TYR A 61 8.60 2.11 -0.54
C TYR A 61 8.09 2.23 -1.97
N TYR A 62 7.04 1.49 -2.34
CA TYR A 62 6.46 1.58 -3.67
C TYR A 62 5.85 2.96 -3.95
N PHE A 63 4.99 3.46 -3.05
CA PHE A 63 4.33 4.74 -3.24
C PHE A 63 5.30 5.92 -3.10
N ASP A 64 6.31 5.83 -2.23
CA ASP A 64 7.39 6.82 -2.14
C ASP A 64 8.18 6.89 -3.46
N ALA A 65 8.65 5.75 -3.96
CA ALA A 65 9.39 5.69 -5.23
C ALA A 65 8.54 6.18 -6.41
N LYS A 66 7.26 5.82 -6.44
CA LYS A 66 6.33 6.26 -7.49
C LYS A 66 6.13 7.77 -7.46
N SER A 67 5.99 8.37 -6.27
CA SER A 67 5.81 9.83 -6.14
C SER A 67 7.04 10.64 -6.54
N HIS A 68 8.22 10.03 -6.46
CA HIS A 68 9.49 10.61 -6.94
C HIS A 68 9.85 10.24 -8.38
N ASN A 69 8.99 9.47 -9.07
CA ASN A 69 9.26 8.91 -10.40
C ASN A 69 10.55 8.08 -10.48
N PHE A 70 10.92 7.39 -9.39
CA PHE A 70 12.04 6.49 -9.40
C PHE A 70 11.70 5.23 -10.21
N PRO A 71 12.56 4.83 -11.18
CA PRO A 71 12.29 3.67 -12.02
C PRO A 71 12.50 2.34 -11.29
N THR A 72 13.20 2.36 -10.15
CA THR A 72 13.61 1.15 -9.42
C THR A 72 13.64 1.35 -7.91
N ILE A 73 13.37 0.28 -7.16
CA ILE A 73 13.54 0.18 -5.71
C ILE A 73 14.56 -0.92 -5.43
N LYS A 74 15.69 -0.58 -4.80
CA LYS A 74 16.79 -1.52 -4.52
C LYS A 74 17.24 -2.35 -5.75
N GLY A 75 17.21 -1.75 -6.94
CA GLY A 75 17.57 -2.40 -8.21
C GLY A 75 16.47 -3.22 -8.88
N VAL A 76 15.28 -3.33 -8.28
CA VAL A 76 14.09 -3.96 -8.88
C VAL A 76 13.27 -2.89 -9.58
N SER A 77 12.84 -3.12 -10.83
CA SER A 77 11.95 -2.19 -11.55
C SER A 77 10.64 -1.98 -10.79
N ILE A 78 10.10 -0.76 -10.83
CA ILE A 78 8.86 -0.42 -10.12
C ILE A 78 7.68 -1.32 -10.49
N ASP A 79 7.58 -1.73 -11.76
CA ASP A 79 6.51 -2.63 -12.24
C ASP A 79 6.64 -4.03 -11.63
N ALA A 80 7.83 -4.65 -11.71
CA ALA A 80 8.09 -5.93 -11.05
C ALA A 80 7.92 -5.85 -9.53
N TYR A 81 8.24 -4.71 -8.91
CA TYR A 81 8.02 -4.50 -7.49
C TYR A 81 6.52 -4.48 -7.16
N LYS A 82 5.70 -3.81 -7.98
CA LYS A 82 4.23 -3.82 -7.87
C LYS A 82 3.67 -5.23 -8.00
N GLU A 83 4.13 -6.01 -8.97
CA GLU A 83 3.67 -7.39 -9.17
C GLU A 83 3.92 -8.25 -7.93
N ASN A 84 5.11 -8.14 -7.31
CA ASN A 84 5.40 -8.82 -6.05
C ASN A 84 4.49 -8.36 -4.91
N LEU A 85 4.20 -7.06 -4.80
CA LEU A 85 3.25 -6.54 -3.81
C LEU A 85 1.85 -7.11 -4.02
N ILE A 86 1.38 -7.23 -5.26
CA ILE A 86 0.08 -7.82 -5.58
C ILE A 86 0.05 -9.30 -5.15
N ASP A 87 1.11 -10.07 -5.40
CA ASP A 87 1.19 -11.47 -4.98
C ASP A 87 1.19 -11.62 -3.45
N GLU A 88 1.90 -10.77 -2.73
CA GLU A 88 1.87 -10.73 -1.26
C GLU A 88 0.49 -10.33 -0.73
N MET A 89 -0.13 -9.30 -1.32
CA MET A 89 -1.49 -8.86 -1.01
C MET A 89 -2.50 -10.00 -1.18
N LEU A 90 -2.41 -10.78 -2.26
CA LEU A 90 -3.28 -11.93 -2.49
C LEU A 90 -3.11 -13.04 -1.45
N LYS A 91 -1.89 -13.24 -0.90
CA LYS A 91 -1.66 -14.18 0.21
C LYS A 91 -2.29 -13.69 1.50
N ILE A 92 -2.18 -12.38 1.79
CA ILE A 92 -2.82 -11.74 2.95
C ILE A 92 -4.34 -11.87 2.83
N LYS A 93 -4.92 -11.62 1.65
CA LYS A 93 -6.35 -11.83 1.40
C LYS A 93 -6.78 -13.24 1.76
N LYS A 94 -6.11 -14.27 1.24
CA LYS A 94 -6.41 -15.68 1.55
C LYS A 94 -6.33 -16.02 3.05
N LYS A 95 -5.57 -15.24 3.83
CA LYS A 95 -5.37 -15.48 5.26
C LYS A 95 -6.45 -14.83 6.13
N TYR A 96 -6.98 -13.67 5.71
CA TYR A 96 -7.84 -12.83 6.55
C TYR A 96 -9.25 -12.57 5.97
N PHE A 97 -9.54 -13.09 4.76
CA PHE A 97 -10.83 -13.01 4.07
C PHE A 97 -11.32 -14.41 3.71
#